data_AF-A0A4Y2LF23-F1
#
_entry.id   AF-A0A4Y2LF23-F1
#
_cell.length_a   1.000
_cell.length_b   1.000
_cell.length_c   1.000
_cell.angle_alpha   90.00
_cell.angle_beta   90.00
_cell.angle_gamma   90.00
#
_symmetry.space_group_name_H-M   'P 1'
#
loop_
_entity.id
_entity.type
_entity.pdbx_description
1 polymer ?
#
loop_
_entity_poly.entity_id
_entity_poly.type
_entity_poly.pdbx_seq_one_letter_code
_entity_poly.pdbx_strand_id
1 'polypeptide(L)'
;FFIAVQVFFTIGFTALLVSCILILAAHLCISPEKDVLFVRIIAVLTLVAAVCCTLAIIVFGVHGDGRDWMPDPDHNYLSWSFALGVVGSFFTFISSILFFVEAGKAKKREDALNHHVAYHMEQTHTKV
;
A
#
# COMPACT_ATOMS: atom_id res chain seq x y z
N PHE A 1 -0.10 -21.74 -13.60
CA PHE A 1 0.26 -20.33 -13.36
C PHE A 1 -0.98 -19.43 -13.24
N PHE A 2 -2.06 -19.66 -14.00
CA PHE A 2 -3.27 -18.84 -13.97
C PHE A 2 -3.86 -18.64 -12.56
N ILE A 3 -4.01 -19.71 -11.78
CA ILE A 3 -4.48 -19.63 -10.38
C ILE A 3 -3.58 -18.70 -9.55
N ALA A 4 -2.26 -18.78 -9.73
CA ALA A 4 -1.32 -17.91 -9.00
C ALA A 4 -1.52 -16.43 -9.39
N VAL A 5 -1.64 -16.13 -10.69
CA VAL A 5 -1.94 -14.77 -11.18
C VAL A 5 -3.22 -14.24 -10.56
N GLN A 6 -4.28 -15.04 -10.55
CA GLN A 6 -5.58 -14.66 -9.98
C GLN A 6 -5.50 -14.39 -8.48
N VAL A 7 -4.83 -15.26 -7.73
CA VAL A 7 -4.66 -15.09 -6.27
C VAL A 7 -3.86 -13.81 -5.97
N PHE A 8 -2.73 -13.61 -6.65
CA PHE A 8 -1.90 -12.43 -6.44
C PHE A 8 -2.61 -11.12 -6.83
N PHE A 9 -3.30 -11.08 -7.97
CA PHE A 9 -4.08 -9.90 -8.33
C PHE A 9 -5.24 -9.64 -7.38
N THR A 10 -5.92 -10.69 -6.91
CA THR A 10 -7.04 -10.52 -5.96
C THR A 10 -6.53 -9.95 -4.63
N ILE A 11 -5.48 -10.53 -4.06
CA ILE A 11 -4.87 -10.02 -2.82
C ILE A 11 -4.38 -8.58 -3.03
N GLY A 12 -3.67 -8.31 -4.12
CA GLY A 12 -3.12 -6.99 -4.40
C GLY A 12 -4.19 -5.93 -4.60
N PHE A 13 -5.24 -6.25 -5.37
CA PHE A 13 -6.38 -5.38 -5.61
C PHE A 13 -7.16 -5.10 -4.33
N THR A 14 -7.45 -6.13 -3.52
CA THR A 14 -8.16 -5.93 -2.24
C THR A 14 -7.34 -5.09 -1.27
N ALA A 15 -6.02 -5.33 -1.15
CA ALA A 15 -5.15 -4.52 -0.30
C ALA A 15 -5.11 -3.04 -0.75
N LEU A 16 -5.07 -2.80 -2.07
CA LEU A 16 -5.13 -1.45 -2.63
C LEU A 16 -6.48 -0.78 -2.38
N LEU A 17 -7.59 -1.51 -2.56
CA LEU A 17 -8.94 -1.01 -2.31
C LEU A 17 -9.13 -0.61 -0.84
N VAL A 18 -8.68 -1.45 0.09
CA VAL A 18 -8.69 -1.13 1.53
C VAL A 18 -7.83 0.09 1.80
N SER A 19 -6.64 0.19 1.18
CA SER A 19 -5.78 1.38 1.31
C SER A 19 -6.49 2.66 0.85
N CYS A 20 -7.19 2.63 -0.29
CA CYS A 20 -7.97 3.77 -0.77
C CYS A 20 -9.07 4.19 0.22
N ILE A 21 -9.81 3.22 0.78
CA ILE A 21 -10.85 3.48 1.79
C ILE A 21 -10.22 4.12 3.03
N LEU A 22 -9.09 3.60 3.52
CA LEU A 22 -8.39 4.15 4.67
C LEU A 22 -7.88 5.58 4.40
N ILE A 23 -7.30 5.84 3.23
CA ILE A 23 -6.85 7.19 2.84
C ILE A 23 -8.02 8.17 2.83
N LEU A 24 -9.16 7.79 2.27
CA LEU A 24 -10.37 8.62 2.27
C LEU A 24 -10.90 8.84 3.70
N ALA A 25 -10.92 7.80 4.53
CA ALA A 25 -11.33 7.92 5.93
C ALA A 25 -10.40 8.88 6.71
N ALA A 26 -9.08 8.81 6.47
CA ALA A 26 -8.11 9.72 7.06
C ALA A 26 -8.25 11.18 6.62
N HIS A 27 -8.78 11.45 5.42
CA HIS A 27 -8.95 12.84 4.94
C HIS A 27 -10.34 13.41 5.26
N LEU A 28 -11.38 12.59 5.25
CA LEU A 28 -12.77 13.04 5.39
C LEU A 28 -13.28 12.97 6.83
N CYS A 29 -12.85 11.97 7.60
CA CYS A 29 -13.45 11.65 8.90
C CYS A 29 -12.51 11.89 10.08
N ILE A 30 -11.19 11.83 9.86
CA ILE A 30 -10.18 11.85 10.92
C ILE A 30 -9.28 13.07 10.71
N SER A 31 -8.95 13.79 11.80
CA SER A 31 -7.95 14.85 11.69
C SER A 31 -6.58 14.20 11.45
N PRO A 32 -5.87 14.50 10.35
CA PRO A 32 -4.75 13.70 9.82
C PRO A 32 -3.50 13.66 10.72
N GLU A 33 -3.48 14.38 11.84
CA GLU A 33 -2.29 14.55 12.66
C GLU A 33 -2.05 13.47 13.71
N LYS A 34 -2.98 12.52 13.94
CA LYS A 34 -3.01 11.80 15.24
C LYS A 34 -2.82 10.30 15.23
N ASP A 35 -2.57 9.64 14.11
CA ASP A 35 -2.42 8.18 14.16
C ASP A 35 -1.30 7.64 13.27
N VAL A 36 -0.10 7.58 13.86
CA VAL A 36 1.10 6.99 13.25
C VAL A 36 0.86 5.54 12.85
N LEU A 37 0.04 4.82 13.62
CA LEU A 37 -0.36 3.45 13.30
C LEU A 37 -1.16 3.42 11.99
N PHE A 38 -2.08 4.37 11.80
CA PHE A 38 -2.92 4.43 10.62
C PHE A 38 -2.12 4.66 9.33
N VAL A 39 -1.22 5.65 9.32
CA VAL A 39 -0.33 5.93 8.17
C VAL A 39 0.58 4.73 7.88
N ARG A 40 1.06 4.05 8.93
CA ARG A 40 1.89 2.85 8.80
C ARG A 40 1.10 1.66 8.22
N ILE A 41 -0.17 1.49 8.59
CA ILE A 41 -1.04 0.45 8.01
C ILE A 41 -1.22 0.70 6.51
N ILE A 42 -1.49 1.93 6.08
CA ILE A 42 -1.61 2.28 4.65
C ILE A 42 -0.29 2.00 3.93
N ALA A 43 0.85 2.36 4.50
CA ALA A 43 2.17 2.10 3.91
C ALA A 43 2.41 0.60 3.67
N VAL A 44 2.05 -0.24 4.63
CA VAL A 44 2.20 -1.70 4.54
C VAL A 44 1.21 -2.29 3.53
N LEU A 45 -0.06 -1.88 3.57
CA LEU A 45 -1.08 -2.40 2.63
C LEU A 45 -0.74 -2.04 1.17
N THR A 46 -0.30 -0.82 0.91
CA THR A 46 0.15 -0.40 -0.42
C THR A 46 1.41 -1.14 -0.86
N LEU A 47 2.33 -1.47 0.05
CA LEU A 47 3.50 -2.31 -0.26
C LEU A 47 3.09 -3.73 -0.66
N VAL A 48 2.20 -4.36 0.12
CA VAL A 48 1.66 -5.68 -0.16
C VAL A 48 0.96 -5.68 -1.52
N ALA A 49 0.16 -4.66 -1.80
CA ALA A 49 -0.49 -4.49 -3.10
C ALA A 49 0.52 -4.43 -4.25
N ALA A 50 1.56 -3.59 -4.14
CA ALA A 50 2.59 -3.45 -5.17
C ALA A 50 3.35 -4.77 -5.42
N VAL A 51 3.75 -5.47 -4.35
CA VAL A 51 4.46 -6.75 -4.46
C VAL A 51 3.57 -7.81 -5.10
N CYS A 52 2.34 -7.99 -4.63
CA CYS A 52 1.42 -8.98 -5.18
C CYS A 52 1.08 -8.70 -6.65
N CYS A 53 0.73 -7.46 -7.01
CA CYS A 53 0.44 -7.10 -8.41
C CYS A 53 1.67 -7.33 -9.30
N THR A 54 2.88 -7.00 -8.83
CA THR A 54 4.12 -7.24 -9.59
C THR A 54 4.39 -8.73 -9.80
N LEU A 55 4.20 -9.56 -8.78
CA LEU A 55 4.32 -11.02 -8.93
C LEU A 55 3.32 -11.57 -9.95
N ALA A 56 2.07 -11.10 -9.92
CA ALA A 56 1.05 -11.49 -10.89
C ALA A 56 1.45 -11.11 -12.32
N ILE A 57 1.95 -9.89 -12.51
CA ILE A 57 2.43 -9.37 -13.80
C ILE A 57 3.61 -10.17 -14.32
N ILE A 58 4.61 -10.49 -13.48
CA ILE A 58 5.77 -11.28 -13.89
C ILE A 58 5.33 -12.70 -14.28
N VAL A 59 4.52 -13.36 -13.44
CA VAL A 59 4.06 -14.73 -13.71
C VAL A 59 3.27 -14.78 -15.01
N PHE A 60 2.35 -13.83 -15.23
CA PHE A 60 1.57 -13.75 -16.46
C PHE A 60 2.44 -13.35 -17.66
N GLY A 61 3.38 -12.43 -17.51
CA GLY A 61 4.27 -12.01 -18.59
C GLY A 61 5.19 -13.13 -19.09
N VAL A 62 5.60 -14.05 -18.21
CA VAL A 62 6.44 -15.20 -18.57
C VAL A 62 5.64 -16.36 -19.17
N HIS A 63 4.44 -16.65 -18.62
CA HIS A 63 3.68 -17.86 -18.98
C HIS A 63 2.45 -17.60 -19.85
N GLY A 64 2.06 -16.34 -20.07
CA GLY A 64 0.81 -15.96 -20.74
C GLY A 64 0.73 -16.40 -22.20
N ASP A 65 1.88 -16.57 -22.87
CA ASP A 65 1.97 -17.04 -24.26
C ASP A 65 1.90 -18.58 -24.39
N GLY A 66 1.73 -19.30 -23.27
CA GLY A 66 1.56 -20.76 -23.28
C GLY A 66 0.32 -21.17 -24.10
N ARG A 67 0.40 -22.30 -24.81
CA ARG A 67 -0.72 -22.84 -25.61
C ARG A 67 -1.53 -23.92 -24.91
N ASP A 68 -1.18 -24.21 -23.66
CA ASP A 68 -1.65 -25.35 -22.88
C ASP A 68 -2.70 -24.97 -21.81
N TRP A 69 -2.99 -23.68 -21.62
CA TRP A 69 -3.80 -23.20 -20.49
C TRP A 69 -5.14 -22.56 -20.87
N MET A 70 -5.36 -22.19 -22.13
CA MET A 70 -6.62 -21.59 -22.59
C MET A 70 -6.99 -22.05 -24.01
N PRO A 71 -8.29 -22.25 -24.32
CA PRO A 71 -8.76 -22.41 -25.70
C PRO A 71 -8.40 -21.19 -26.56
N ASP A 72 -8.10 -21.41 -27.84
CA ASP A 72 -7.70 -20.35 -28.79
C ASP A 72 -6.57 -19.43 -28.29
N PRO A 73 -5.42 -20.00 -27.87
CA PRO A 73 -4.33 -19.25 -27.24
C PRO A 73 -3.71 -18.20 -28.17
N ASP A 74 -3.86 -18.37 -29.48
CA ASP A 74 -3.38 -17.44 -30.50
C ASP A 74 -4.07 -16.06 -30.43
N HIS A 75 -5.14 -15.90 -29.65
CA HIS A 75 -5.79 -14.60 -29.39
C HIS A 75 -5.34 -13.95 -28.07
N ASN A 76 -4.50 -14.61 -27.26
CA ASN A 76 -4.04 -14.09 -25.97
C ASN A 76 -2.80 -13.21 -26.11
N TYR A 77 -3.00 -12.00 -26.65
CA TYR A 77 -1.94 -11.00 -26.70
C TYR A 77 -1.88 -10.21 -25.39
N LEU A 78 -0.69 -9.70 -25.04
CA LEU A 78 -0.53 -8.74 -23.96
C LEU A 78 -1.31 -7.46 -24.29
N SER A 79 -2.49 -7.34 -23.69
CA SER A 79 -3.42 -6.24 -23.94
C SER A 79 -3.04 -4.97 -23.18
N TRP A 80 -3.76 -3.89 -23.45
CA TRP A 80 -3.66 -2.64 -22.69
C TRP A 80 -3.83 -2.83 -21.18
N SER A 81 -4.65 -3.79 -20.75
CA SER A 81 -4.83 -4.10 -19.32
C SER A 81 -3.53 -4.58 -18.68
N PHE A 82 -2.70 -5.33 -19.40
CA PHE A 82 -1.39 -5.75 -18.91
C PHE A 82 -0.45 -4.54 -18.74
N ALA A 83 -0.40 -3.65 -19.75
CA ALA A 83 0.39 -2.43 -19.68
C ALA A 83 -0.05 -1.52 -18.52
N LEU A 84 -1.35 -1.34 -18.33
CA LEU A 84 -1.91 -0.60 -17.19
C LEU A 84 -1.59 -1.27 -15.85
N GLY A 85 -1.57 -2.61 -15.78
CA GLY A 85 -1.12 -3.35 -14.61
C GLY A 85 0.33 -3.02 -14.24
N VAL A 86 1.24 -3.02 -15.21
CA VAL A 86 2.67 -2.66 -15.02
C VAL A 86 2.80 -1.23 -14.48
N VAL A 87 2.17 -0.28 -15.16
CA VAL A 87 2.21 1.14 -14.78
C VAL A 87 1.59 1.37 -13.41
N GLY A 88 0.43 0.76 -13.14
CA GLY A 88 -0.26 0.86 -11.86
C GLY A 88 0.58 0.29 -10.71
N SER A 89 1.20 -0.87 -10.90
CA SER A 89 2.07 -1.48 -9.89
C SER A 89 3.30 -0.61 -9.57
N PHE A 90 3.91 -0.01 -10.61
CA PHE A 90 5.01 0.94 -10.44
C PHE A 90 4.63 2.16 -9.60
N PHE A 91 3.51 2.81 -9.91
CA PHE A 91 3.03 3.94 -9.10
C PHE A 91 2.61 3.53 -7.69
N THR A 92 2.14 2.29 -7.50
CA THR A 92 1.79 1.77 -6.18
C THR A 92 3.05 1.60 -5.30
N PHE A 93 4.19 1.21 -5.88
CA PHE A 93 5.48 1.22 -5.17
C PHE A 93 5.89 2.62 -4.73
N ILE A 94 5.81 3.61 -5.63
CA ILE A 94 6.12 5.00 -5.30
C ILE A 94 5.22 5.48 -4.15
N SER A 95 3.92 5.22 -4.25
CA SER A 95 2.94 5.55 -3.21
C SER A 95 3.31 4.93 -1.86
N SER A 96 3.67 3.65 -1.83
CA SER A 96 4.08 2.95 -0.61
C SER A 96 5.30 3.60 0.03
N ILE A 97 6.33 3.94 -0.75
CA ILE A 97 7.53 4.63 -0.25
C ILE A 97 7.16 5.97 0.39
N LEU A 98 6.30 6.76 -0.26
CA LEU A 98 5.84 8.04 0.27
C LEU A 98 5.08 7.88 1.58
N PHE A 99 4.22 6.87 1.71
CA PHE A 99 3.52 6.59 2.96
C PHE A 99 4.46 6.13 4.08
N PHE A 100 5.53 5.38 3.78
CA PHE A 100 6.56 5.05 4.79
C PHE A 100 7.32 6.29 5.26
N VAL A 101 7.66 7.20 4.35
CA VAL A 101 8.27 8.49 4.71
C VAL A 101 7.34 9.29 5.60
N GLU A 102 6.05 9.36 5.27
CA GLU A 102 5.06 10.08 6.07
C GLU A 102 4.86 9.42 7.44
N ALA A 103 4.81 8.09 7.53
CA ALA A 103 4.77 7.38 8.81
C ALA A 103 5.98 7.71 9.70
N GLY A 104 7.17 7.81 9.11
CA GLY A 104 8.38 8.22 9.83
C GLY A 104 8.32 9.66 10.34
N LYS A 105 7.74 10.58 9.56
CA LYS A 105 7.53 11.97 9.97
C LYS A 105 6.46 12.08 11.06
N ALA A 106 5.36 11.34 10.93
CA ALA A 106 4.29 11.30 11.91
C ALA A 106 4.81 10.80 13.27
N LYS A 107 5.62 9.73 13.29
CA LYS A 107 6.28 9.23 14.50
C LYS A 107 7.13 10.30 15.20
N LYS A 108 7.95 11.04 14.44
CA LYS A 108 8.78 12.11 15.01
C LYS A 108 7.95 13.22 15.64
N ARG A 109 6.80 13.57 15.06
CA ARG A 109 5.87 14.57 15.63
C ARG A 109 5.24 14.07 16.92
N GLU A 110 4.83 12.80 16.94
CA GLU A 110 4.29 12.15 18.15
C GLU A 110 5.32 12.13 19.29
N ASP A 111 6.55 11.69 19.01
CA ASP A 111 7.63 11.64 20.01
C ASP A 111 7.94 13.04 20.57
N ALA A 112 7.97 14.09 19.73
CA ALA A 112 8.18 15.47 20.15
C ALA A 112 7.05 16.02 21.05
N LEU A 113 5.79 15.68 20.73
CA LEU A 113 4.63 16.05 21.54
C LEU A 113 4.67 15.36 22.91
N ASN A 114 5.01 14.07 22.95
CA ASN A 114 5.12 13.30 24.19
C ASN A 114 6.21 13.86 25.10
N HIS A 115 7.37 14.25 24.55
CA HIS A 115 8.41 14.93 25.32
C HIS A 115 7.91 16.26 25.90
N HIS A 116 7.23 17.09 25.11
CA HIS A 116 6.68 18.37 25.60
C HIS A 116 5.67 18.18 26.74
N VAL A 117 4.79 17.18 26.64
CA VAL A 117 3.82 16.83 27.69
C VAL A 117 4.52 16.35 28.96
N ALA A 118 5.55 15.50 28.85
CA ALA A 118 6.31 15.00 29.99
C ALA A 118 6.99 16.14 30.78
N TYR A 119 7.64 17.08 30.09
CA TYR A 119 8.25 18.26 30.73
C TYR A 119 7.21 19.12 31.46
N HIS A 120 6.03 19.32 30.87
CA HIS A 120 4.96 20.09 31.50
C HIS A 120 4.46 19.44 32.80
N MET A 121 4.30 18.12 32.81
CA MET A 121 3.87 17.37 33.99
C MET A 121 4.89 17.48 35.13
N GLU A 122 6.18 17.34 34.84
CA GLU A 122 7.25 17.43 35.83
C GLU A 122 7.29 18.82 36.52
N GLN A 123 7.11 19.90 35.77
CA GLN A 123 7.02 21.25 36.33
C GLN A 123 5.86 21.43 37.30
N THR A 124 4.70 20.82 37.04
CA THR A 124 3.54 20.87 37.95
C THR A 124 3.81 20.19 39.29
N HIS A 125 4.56 19.08 39.31
CA HIS A 125 4.88 18.37 40.55
C HIS A 125 5.86 19.12 41.45
N THR A 126 6.77 19.93 40.88
CA THR A 126 7.75 20.70 41.67
C THR A 126 7.19 21.95 42.37
N LYS A 127 5.94 22.34 42.08
CA LYS A 127 5.30 23.56 42.62
C LYS A 127 4.38 23.31 43.81
N VAL A 128 4.40 22.12 44.41
CA VAL A 128 3.55 21.71 45.55
C VAL A 128 4.37 21.56 46.82
#